data_AF-A0A535A7B1-F1
#
_entry.id   AF-A0A535A7B1-F1
#
_cell.length_a   1.000
_cell.length_b   1.000
_cell.length_c   1.000
_cell.angle_alpha   90.00
_cell.angle_beta   90.00
_cell.angle_gamma   90.00
#
_symmetry.space_group_name_H-M   'P 1'
#
loop_
_entity.id
_entity.type
_entity.pdbx_description
1 polymer ?
#
loop_
_entity_poly.entity_id
_entity_poly.type
_entity_poly.pdbx_seq_one_letter_code
_entity_poly.pdbx_strand_id
1 'polypeptide(L)'
;MSALTLLDQRRAEAITGGNFILGQANDANATTTLTPTSGAPLKPLMHIDGSSMGITDTTLIVDGPTGGKSLQVNTGAGASAAAGGSTAISASSGSATAVSGTAGGTGGKGIWGHATGGHAVHGTASTGWGGFFEGSVYTTKFHEMKEITTPAAPAANHARLFLRDNGSGKTQLCVLFNTGGFQVIKTQP
;
A
#
# COMPACT_ATOMS: atom_id res chain seq x y z
N MET A 1 13.85 -49.64 31.05
CA MET A 1 13.83 -48.45 30.16
C MET A 1 13.89 -47.22 31.06
N SER A 2 15.00 -46.48 31.03
CA SER A 2 15.13 -45.25 31.82
C SER A 2 14.14 -44.23 31.28
N ALA A 3 13.21 -43.76 32.11
CA ALA A 3 12.32 -42.66 31.73
C ALA A 3 13.20 -41.47 31.33
N LEU A 4 13.00 -40.93 30.12
CA LEU A 4 13.60 -39.65 29.76
C LEU A 4 13.23 -38.67 30.86
N THR A 5 14.22 -37.97 31.41
CA THR A 5 13.89 -36.95 32.39
C THR A 5 13.03 -35.89 31.69
N LEU A 6 12.15 -35.23 32.43
CA LEU A 6 11.37 -34.12 31.88
C LEU A 6 12.29 -33.08 31.20
N LEU A 7 13.54 -32.98 31.67
CA LEU A 7 14.59 -32.15 31.10
C LEU A 7 15.08 -32.67 29.74
N ASP A 8 15.18 -33.99 29.55
CA ASP A 8 15.57 -34.60 28.27
C ASP A 8 14.45 -34.49 27.23
N GLN A 9 13.19 -34.58 27.63
CA GLN A 9 12.03 -34.31 26.76
C GLN A 9 12.01 -32.85 26.30
N ARG A 10 12.19 -31.89 27.22
CA ARG A 10 12.20 -30.47 26.86
C ARG A 10 13.43 -30.05 26.04
N ARG A 11 14.58 -30.71 26.24
CA ARG A 11 15.76 -30.54 25.37
C ARG A 11 15.51 -31.10 23.98
N ALA A 12 14.83 -32.24 23.84
CA ALA A 12 14.46 -32.79 22.54
C ALA A 12 13.49 -31.87 21.77
N GLU A 13 12.51 -31.27 22.45
CA GLU A 13 11.55 -30.31 21.86
C GLU A 13 12.23 -29.01 21.38
N ALA A 14 13.27 -28.56 22.06
CA ALA A 14 14.05 -27.38 21.66
C ALA A 14 15.03 -27.64 20.50
N ILE A 15 15.56 -28.86 20.39
CA ILE A 15 16.55 -29.24 19.35
C ILE A 15 15.89 -29.44 17.98
N THR A 16 14.60 -29.72 17.90
CA THR A 16 13.85 -29.91 16.63
C THR A 16 13.39 -28.61 15.95
N GLY A 17 13.85 -27.43 16.38
CA GLY A 17 13.50 -26.16 15.73
C GLY A 17 12.10 -25.65 16.05
N GLY A 18 11.55 -25.99 17.23
CA GLY A 18 10.26 -25.46 17.67
C GLY A 18 10.35 -23.97 17.99
N ASN A 19 9.59 -23.16 17.26
CA ASN A 19 9.47 -21.72 17.51
C ASN A 19 9.06 -21.42 18.97
N PHE A 20 9.49 -20.25 19.42
CA PHE A 20 9.19 -19.65 20.72
C PHE A 20 7.73 -19.84 21.18
N ILE A 21 7.58 -20.26 22.43
CA ILE A 21 6.30 -20.40 23.13
C ILE A 21 6.28 -19.45 24.33
N LEU A 22 5.29 -18.55 24.40
CA LEU A 22 4.90 -17.95 25.68
C LEU A 22 3.73 -18.74 26.29
N GLY A 23 4.06 -19.67 27.18
CA GLY A 23 3.13 -20.22 28.18
C GLY A 23 2.65 -21.68 28.06
N GLN A 24 2.52 -22.32 26.89
CA GLN A 24 1.99 -23.70 26.73
C GLN A 24 2.34 -24.35 25.38
N ALA A 25 2.26 -25.69 25.26
CA ALA A 25 2.50 -26.43 24.01
C ALA A 25 1.90 -25.75 22.76
N ASN A 26 2.76 -25.35 21.82
CA ASN A 26 2.38 -24.74 20.55
C ASN A 26 1.92 -25.89 19.65
N ASP A 27 0.62 -26.06 19.52
CA ASP A 27 0.06 -26.89 18.46
C ASP A 27 -0.04 -26.05 17.18
N ALA A 28 0.58 -26.50 16.11
CA ALA A 28 0.52 -25.83 14.80
C ALA A 28 -0.91 -25.70 14.24
N ASN A 29 -1.87 -26.45 14.82
CA ASN A 29 -3.28 -26.44 14.44
C ASN A 29 -4.17 -25.63 15.41
N ALA A 30 -3.60 -25.03 16.47
CA ALA A 30 -4.35 -24.27 17.46
C ALA A 30 -3.95 -22.78 17.48
N THR A 31 -4.91 -21.90 17.76
CA THR A 31 -4.68 -20.46 17.89
C THR A 31 -3.98 -20.14 19.21
N THR A 32 -2.74 -19.64 19.16
CA THR A 32 -2.08 -19.05 20.32
C THR A 32 -2.59 -17.63 20.57
N THR A 33 -3.29 -17.41 21.67
CA THR A 33 -3.81 -16.08 22.05
C THR A 33 -2.94 -15.46 23.13
N LEU A 34 -2.40 -14.25 22.88
CA LEU A 34 -1.77 -13.43 23.92
C LEU A 34 -2.84 -12.51 24.53
N THR A 35 -3.21 -12.74 25.79
CA THR A 35 -4.18 -11.90 26.53
C THR A 35 -3.52 -11.40 27.81
N PRO A 36 -3.63 -10.10 28.15
CA PRO A 36 -3.09 -9.60 29.40
C PRO A 36 -3.89 -10.18 30.57
N THR A 37 -3.20 -10.63 31.61
CA THR A 37 -3.82 -11.33 32.76
C THR A 37 -4.34 -10.38 33.85
N SER A 38 -4.17 -9.07 33.71
CA SER A 38 -4.74 -8.07 34.63
C SER A 38 -5.12 -6.77 33.91
N GLY A 39 -6.25 -6.17 34.33
CA GLY A 39 -6.89 -5.01 33.69
C GLY A 39 -6.23 -3.64 33.97
N ALA A 40 -4.92 -3.58 34.17
CA ALA A 40 -4.22 -2.30 34.28
C ALA A 40 -3.97 -1.69 32.89
N PRO A 41 -3.97 -0.34 32.74
CA PRO A 41 -3.84 0.29 31.43
C PRO A 41 -2.43 0.15 30.83
N LEU A 42 -2.41 -0.14 29.52
CA LEU A 42 -1.35 0.10 28.53
C LEU A 42 0.06 -0.44 28.84
N LYS A 43 0.22 -1.76 28.76
CA LYS A 43 1.49 -2.33 28.26
C LYS A 43 1.19 -3.06 26.94
N PRO A 44 1.95 -2.83 25.86
CA PRO A 44 1.76 -3.59 24.63
C PRO A 44 1.99 -5.08 24.94
N LEU A 45 1.13 -5.94 24.40
CA LEU A 45 1.26 -7.39 24.55
C LEU A 45 2.59 -7.91 24.00
N MET A 46 3.13 -7.21 23.00
CA MET A 46 4.44 -7.42 22.40
C MET A 46 5.03 -6.07 22.04
N HIS A 47 6.25 -5.79 22.49
CA HIS A 47 7.03 -4.63 22.07
C HIS A 47 8.26 -5.13 21.32
N ILE A 48 8.35 -4.82 20.03
CA ILE A 48 9.52 -5.10 19.21
C ILE A 48 10.26 -3.77 19.02
N ASP A 49 11.38 -3.60 19.71
CA ASP A 49 12.20 -2.40 19.64
C ASP A 49 13.45 -2.67 18.82
N GLY A 50 13.55 -2.02 17.66
CA GLY A 50 14.69 -2.11 16.74
C GLY A 50 15.68 -0.95 16.85
N SER A 51 15.58 -0.09 17.86
CA SER A 51 16.35 1.18 17.94
C SER A 51 17.88 1.01 18.00
N SER A 52 18.38 -0.18 18.32
CA SER A 52 19.81 -0.51 18.35
C SER A 52 20.31 -1.29 17.11
N MET A 53 19.43 -1.52 16.13
CA MET A 53 19.74 -2.32 14.94
C MET A 53 20.33 -1.47 13.82
N GLY A 54 21.14 -2.09 12.95
CA GLY A 54 21.66 -1.46 11.74
C GLY A 54 20.60 -1.31 10.64
N ILE A 55 20.88 -0.51 9.61
CA ILE A 55 19.95 -0.22 8.50
C ILE A 55 19.60 -1.44 7.62
N THR A 56 20.32 -2.55 7.76
CA THR A 56 20.09 -3.81 7.02
C THR A 56 19.40 -4.88 7.86
N ASP A 57 19.28 -4.66 9.17
CA ASP A 57 18.79 -5.68 10.07
C ASP A 57 17.25 -5.70 10.07
N THR A 58 16.66 -6.85 10.35
CA THR A 58 15.21 -7.06 10.33
C THR A 58 14.67 -7.34 11.73
N THR A 59 13.71 -6.53 12.20
CA THR A 59 13.06 -6.71 13.52
C THR A 59 12.01 -7.81 13.54
N LEU A 60 11.26 -7.96 12.44
CA LEU A 60 10.15 -8.90 12.31
C LEU A 60 9.98 -9.35 10.85
N ILE A 61 9.85 -10.66 10.66
CA ILE A 61 9.38 -11.27 9.41
C ILE A 61 8.07 -11.98 9.72
N VAL A 62 7.05 -11.75 8.90
CA VAL A 62 5.77 -12.47 8.98
C VAL A 62 5.47 -13.08 7.62
N ASP A 63 5.78 -14.36 7.47
CA ASP A 63 5.49 -15.11 6.27
C ASP A 63 4.03 -15.56 6.25
N GLY A 64 3.35 -15.37 5.12
CA GLY A 64 1.97 -15.78 4.93
C GLY A 64 1.83 -16.90 3.89
N PRO A 65 0.74 -17.67 3.94
CA PRO A 65 0.45 -18.66 2.90
C PRO A 65 0.09 -17.96 1.58
N THR A 66 0.27 -18.65 0.45
CA THR A 66 -0.18 -18.16 -0.87
C THR A 66 -1.68 -17.83 -0.85
N GLY A 67 -2.03 -16.56 -1.08
CA GLY A 67 -3.43 -16.09 -1.11
C GLY A 67 -4.08 -15.83 0.26
N GLY A 68 -3.36 -15.97 1.37
CA GLY A 68 -3.85 -15.63 2.72
C GLY A 68 -3.26 -14.33 3.27
N LYS A 69 -3.62 -14.01 4.52
CA LYS A 69 -3.07 -12.85 5.24
C LYS A 69 -1.89 -13.31 6.09
N SER A 70 -0.71 -12.73 5.88
CA SER A 70 0.42 -12.90 6.81
C SER A 70 0.17 -12.13 8.10
N LEU A 71 -0.31 -10.89 7.98
CA LEU A 71 -0.59 -9.99 9.09
C LEU A 71 -1.98 -9.35 8.91
N GLN A 72 -2.83 -9.46 9.93
CA GLN A 72 -4.10 -8.73 10.01
C GLN A 72 -4.11 -7.89 11.28
N VAL A 73 -4.21 -6.57 11.12
CA VAL A 73 -4.37 -5.64 12.24
C VAL A 73 -5.83 -5.17 12.25
N ASN A 74 -6.60 -5.63 13.23
CA ASN A 74 -7.96 -5.14 13.45
C ASN A 74 -7.91 -4.06 14.52
N THR A 75 -8.27 -2.84 14.16
CA THR A 75 -8.34 -1.71 15.10
C THR A 75 -9.78 -1.32 15.38
N GLY A 76 -10.05 -0.80 16.58
CA GLY A 76 -11.33 -0.18 16.90
C GLY A 76 -11.47 1.22 16.28
N ALA A 77 -12.66 1.83 16.39
CA ALA A 77 -12.88 3.20 15.94
C ALA A 77 -11.84 4.16 16.54
N GLY A 78 -11.15 4.94 15.68
CA GLY A 78 -10.14 5.92 16.09
C GLY A 78 -8.72 5.37 16.31
N ALA A 79 -8.48 4.06 16.16
CA ALA A 79 -7.15 3.48 16.25
C ALA A 79 -6.49 3.32 14.87
N SER A 80 -5.25 3.83 14.75
CA SER A 80 -4.44 3.77 13.54
C SER A 80 -3.42 2.63 13.59
N ALA A 81 -3.34 1.85 12.53
CA ALA A 81 -2.16 1.04 12.23
C ALA A 81 -1.22 1.90 11.38
N ALA A 82 -0.41 2.73 12.01
CA ALA A 82 0.52 3.63 11.31
C ALA A 82 1.88 2.95 11.16
N ALA A 83 2.43 2.95 9.94
CA ALA A 83 3.84 2.72 9.73
C ALA A 83 4.53 4.08 9.68
N GLY A 84 5.35 4.39 10.69
CA GLY A 84 6.15 5.62 10.73
C GLY A 84 7.41 5.48 9.88
N GLY A 85 7.78 6.50 9.11
CA GLY A 85 8.97 6.51 8.25
C GLY A 85 8.73 6.09 6.79
N SER A 86 9.80 5.83 6.04
CA SER A 86 9.75 5.38 4.65
C SER A 86 9.27 3.92 4.56
N THR A 87 7.96 3.73 4.66
CA THR A 87 7.35 2.40 4.56
C THR A 87 7.04 2.09 3.10
N ALA A 88 7.66 1.06 2.54
CA ALA A 88 7.29 0.51 1.25
C ALA A 88 6.30 -0.65 1.45
N ILE A 89 5.01 -0.42 1.18
CA ILE A 89 4.05 -1.52 1.00
C ILE A 89 4.20 -1.98 -0.45
N SER A 90 4.95 -3.05 -0.66
CA SER A 90 5.22 -3.60 -1.99
C SER A 90 4.38 -4.86 -2.20
N ALA A 91 3.78 -5.00 -3.38
CA ALA A 91 3.08 -6.22 -3.79
C ALA A 91 3.63 -6.67 -5.15
N SER A 92 4.11 -7.90 -5.23
CA SER A 92 4.97 -8.38 -6.33
C SER A 92 4.34 -9.43 -7.26
N SER A 93 3.03 -9.69 -7.15
CA SER A 93 2.34 -10.64 -8.05
C SER A 93 1.70 -9.93 -9.25
N GLY A 94 1.47 -10.66 -10.35
CA GLY A 94 0.96 -10.12 -11.62
C GLY A 94 -0.43 -9.47 -11.59
N SER A 95 -1.13 -9.49 -10.45
CA SER A 95 -2.42 -8.83 -10.21
C SER A 95 -2.58 -8.43 -8.75
N ALA A 96 -1.57 -7.74 -8.19
CA ALA A 96 -1.55 -7.38 -6.78
C ALA A 96 -2.04 -5.95 -6.53
N THR A 97 -2.82 -5.76 -5.46
CA THR A 97 -3.12 -4.45 -4.89
C THR A 97 -2.26 -4.26 -3.65
N ALA A 98 -1.30 -3.34 -3.71
CA ALA A 98 -0.46 -3.03 -2.56
C ALA A 98 -1.24 -2.28 -1.46
N VAL A 99 -2.03 -1.28 -1.84
CA VAL A 99 -2.80 -0.45 -0.92
C VAL A 99 -4.24 -0.36 -1.39
N SER A 100 -5.19 -0.70 -0.51
CA SER A 100 -6.62 -0.49 -0.71
C SER A 100 -7.18 0.28 0.47
N GLY A 101 -7.90 1.37 0.19
CA GLY A 101 -8.50 2.23 1.21
C GLY A 101 -9.99 2.38 1.01
N THR A 102 -10.78 1.98 2.00
CA THR A 102 -12.26 2.13 2.00
C THR A 102 -12.67 2.99 3.19
N ALA A 103 -13.50 4.00 2.96
CA ALA A 103 -14.05 4.85 4.01
C ALA A 103 -15.57 4.91 3.90
N GLY A 104 -16.28 4.45 4.93
CA GLY A 104 -17.74 4.27 4.93
C GLY A 104 -18.57 5.43 5.51
N GLY A 105 -17.98 6.61 5.73
CA GLY A 105 -18.66 7.75 6.36
C GLY A 105 -18.59 9.03 5.53
N THR A 106 -19.52 9.96 5.76
CA THR A 106 -19.52 11.29 5.12
C THR A 106 -18.20 12.01 5.39
N GLY A 107 -17.51 12.41 4.32
CA GLY A 107 -16.20 13.06 4.41
C GLY A 107 -15.02 12.10 4.61
N GLY A 108 -15.26 10.79 4.69
CA GLY A 108 -14.24 9.76 4.78
C GLY A 108 -13.24 9.83 3.62
N LYS A 109 -12.01 9.40 3.89
CA LYS A 109 -10.91 9.34 2.93
C LYS A 109 -10.37 7.92 2.92
N GLY A 110 -10.56 7.20 1.82
CA GLY A 110 -9.98 5.87 1.67
C GLY A 110 -8.45 5.95 1.68
N ILE A 111 -7.90 6.86 0.87
CA ILE A 111 -6.47 7.15 0.79
C ILE A 111 -6.28 8.67 0.89
N TRP A 112 -5.42 9.13 1.80
CA TRP A 112 -5.03 10.54 1.94
C TRP A 112 -3.52 10.67 1.69
N GLY A 113 -3.14 11.31 0.59
CA GLY A 113 -1.75 11.71 0.36
C GLY A 113 -1.47 13.12 0.87
N HIS A 114 -0.37 13.32 1.59
CA HIS A 114 0.17 14.63 1.94
C HIS A 114 1.68 14.62 1.75
N ALA A 115 2.21 15.67 1.12
CA ALA A 115 3.64 15.88 0.98
C ALA A 115 3.96 17.37 1.11
N THR A 116 5.04 17.70 1.81
CA THR A 116 5.57 19.07 1.92
C THR A 116 6.40 19.47 0.70
N GLY A 117 6.79 18.50 -0.14
CA GLY A 117 7.42 18.69 -1.44
C GLY A 117 7.26 17.45 -2.33
N GLY A 118 7.28 17.62 -3.65
CA GLY A 118 7.08 16.53 -4.61
C GLY A 118 5.61 16.10 -4.75
N HIS A 119 5.36 14.79 -4.78
CA HIS A 119 4.04 14.22 -5.03
C HIS A 119 3.48 13.53 -3.79
N ALA A 120 2.32 13.99 -3.32
CA ALA A 120 1.57 13.34 -2.25
C ALA A 120 1.02 11.97 -2.66
N VAL A 121 0.68 11.81 -3.94
CA VAL A 121 0.33 10.55 -4.60
C VAL A 121 1.00 10.56 -5.96
N HIS A 122 1.80 9.55 -6.27
CA HIS A 122 2.53 9.43 -7.53
C HIS A 122 2.11 8.14 -8.24
N GLY A 123 1.29 8.27 -9.28
CA GLY A 123 0.86 7.15 -10.12
C GLY A 123 1.79 6.97 -11.31
N THR A 124 2.38 5.79 -11.46
CA THR A 124 3.15 5.40 -12.64
C THR A 124 2.68 4.04 -13.14
N ALA A 125 2.66 3.88 -14.45
CA ALA A 125 2.35 2.62 -15.09
C ALA A 125 3.24 2.46 -16.31
N SER A 126 3.97 1.35 -16.42
CA SER A 126 4.74 1.01 -17.62
C SER A 126 3.82 0.72 -18.81
N THR A 127 2.63 0.17 -18.51
CA THR A 127 1.53 -0.03 -19.45
C THR A 127 0.21 0.31 -18.76
N GLY A 128 -0.75 0.89 -19.47
CA GLY A 128 -2.08 1.19 -18.93
C GLY A 128 -2.20 2.59 -18.35
N TRP A 129 -2.84 2.72 -17.19
CA TRP A 129 -3.26 4.00 -16.60
C TRP A 129 -2.52 4.29 -15.29
N GLY A 130 -1.95 5.50 -15.16
CA GLY A 130 -1.37 5.96 -13.88
C GLY A 130 -2.42 6.29 -12.80
N GLY A 131 -3.70 6.38 -13.18
CA GLY A 131 -4.84 6.57 -12.29
C GLY A 131 -6.16 6.31 -13.01
N PHE A 132 -7.16 5.82 -12.27
CA PHE A 132 -8.51 5.54 -12.76
C PHE A 132 -9.53 6.04 -11.74
N PHE A 133 -10.50 6.82 -12.20
CA PHE A 133 -11.51 7.47 -11.37
C PHE A 133 -12.89 7.22 -11.97
N GLU A 134 -13.72 6.40 -11.32
CA GLU A 134 -15.10 6.13 -11.76
C GLU A 134 -16.07 7.26 -11.42
N GLY A 135 -15.70 8.11 -10.46
CA GLY A 135 -16.50 9.24 -9.99
C GLY A 135 -15.94 10.60 -10.39
N SER A 136 -16.67 11.65 -10.03
CA SER A 136 -16.25 13.03 -10.25
C SER A 136 -14.92 13.34 -9.55
N VAL A 137 -14.01 13.97 -10.29
CA VAL A 137 -12.74 14.48 -9.76
C VAL A 137 -12.92 15.94 -9.39
N TYR A 138 -12.62 16.28 -8.13
CA TYR A 138 -12.69 17.65 -7.63
C TYR A 138 -11.28 18.19 -7.36
N THR A 139 -10.95 19.31 -7.99
CA THR A 139 -9.67 20.02 -7.84
C THR A 139 -9.92 21.48 -7.47
N THR A 140 -9.27 21.94 -6.39
CA THR A 140 -9.37 23.33 -5.92
C THR A 140 -8.34 24.27 -6.53
N LYS A 141 -7.38 23.71 -7.28
CA LYS A 141 -6.30 24.43 -7.98
C LYS A 141 -6.37 24.09 -9.47
N PHE A 142 -5.24 24.05 -10.14
CA PHE A 142 -5.15 23.83 -11.58
C PHE A 142 -4.59 22.43 -11.90
N HIS A 143 -4.84 21.99 -13.13
CA HIS A 143 -4.12 20.89 -13.75
C HIS A 143 -2.91 21.47 -14.48
N GLU A 144 -1.72 21.19 -13.97
CA GLU A 144 -0.49 21.46 -14.70
C GLU A 144 -0.31 20.36 -15.75
N MET A 145 -0.11 20.76 -17.01
CA MET A 145 0.03 19.84 -18.13
C MET A 145 1.27 20.24 -18.93
N LYS A 146 1.99 19.25 -19.47
CA LYS A 146 3.16 19.47 -20.32
C LYS A 146 2.81 19.12 -21.77
N GLU A 147 3.42 19.83 -22.70
CA GLU A 147 3.34 19.49 -24.12
C GLU A 147 3.81 18.06 -24.37
N ILE A 148 3.08 17.39 -25.26
CA ILE A 148 3.42 16.07 -25.78
C ILE A 148 3.24 16.06 -27.29
N THR A 149 3.80 15.04 -27.94
CA THR A 149 3.40 14.70 -29.30
C THR A 149 1.91 14.33 -29.30
N THR A 150 1.22 14.62 -30.41
CA THR A 150 -0.20 14.25 -30.52
C THR A 150 -0.37 12.76 -30.24
N PRO A 151 -1.18 12.39 -29.22
CA PRO A 151 -1.34 11.00 -28.86
C PRO A 151 -2.12 10.27 -29.96
N ALA A 152 -2.04 8.93 -29.98
CA ALA A 152 -2.93 8.13 -30.82
C ALA A 152 -4.41 8.45 -30.52
N ALA A 153 -5.30 8.20 -31.48
CA ALA A 153 -6.73 8.33 -31.23
C ALA A 153 -7.18 7.40 -30.07
N PRO A 154 -8.04 7.86 -29.15
CA PRO A 154 -8.62 6.98 -28.15
C PRO A 154 -9.63 6.02 -28.78
N ALA A 155 -10.09 5.02 -28.01
CA ALA A 155 -11.20 4.15 -28.41
C ALA A 155 -12.50 4.94 -28.60
N ALA A 156 -13.51 4.32 -29.22
CA ALA A 156 -14.83 4.93 -29.40
C ALA A 156 -15.44 5.40 -28.07
N ASN A 157 -16.14 6.53 -28.08
CA ASN A 157 -16.76 7.17 -26.91
C ASN A 157 -15.78 7.72 -25.86
N HIS A 158 -14.54 7.99 -26.26
CA HIS A 158 -13.55 8.63 -25.41
C HIS A 158 -12.95 9.87 -26.09
N ALA A 159 -12.39 10.76 -25.27
CA ALA A 159 -11.63 11.92 -25.70
C ALA A 159 -10.31 12.02 -24.91
N ARG A 160 -9.30 12.68 -25.48
CA ARG A 160 -8.03 13.00 -24.82
C ARG A 160 -7.84 14.50 -24.80
N LEU A 161 -7.65 15.08 -23.61
CA LEU A 161 -7.25 16.48 -23.41
C LEU A 161 -5.73 16.53 -23.26
N PHE A 162 -5.05 17.34 -24.07
CA PHE A 162 -3.58 17.40 -24.07
C PHE A 162 -3.06 18.75 -24.57
N LEU A 163 -1.76 18.99 -24.33
CA LEU A 163 -1.02 20.12 -24.88
C LEU A 163 -0.08 19.65 -25.99
N ARG A 164 0.10 20.46 -27.03
CA ARG A 164 1.10 20.23 -28.09
C ARG A 164 1.69 21.54 -28.60
N ASP A 165 2.87 21.46 -29.20
CA ASP A 165 3.42 22.57 -30.00
C ASP A 165 2.66 22.70 -31.34
N ASN A 166 2.51 23.95 -31.81
CA ASN A 166 1.85 24.28 -33.07
C ASN A 166 2.79 24.23 -34.30
N GLY A 167 4.04 23.81 -34.14
CA GLY A 167 5.09 23.84 -35.15
C GLY A 167 5.84 25.17 -35.24
N SER A 168 5.51 26.14 -34.39
CA SER A 168 6.14 27.49 -34.35
C SER A 168 6.61 27.87 -32.94
N GLY A 169 6.67 26.93 -32.01
CA GLY A 169 7.11 27.17 -30.62
C GLY A 169 6.01 27.67 -29.69
N LYS A 170 4.72 27.58 -30.09
CA LYS A 170 3.58 27.97 -29.25
C LYS A 170 2.77 26.76 -28.82
N THR A 171 2.36 26.76 -27.56
CA THR A 171 1.50 25.71 -26.99
C THR A 171 0.05 25.82 -27.46
N GLN A 172 -0.57 24.68 -27.75
CA GLN A 172 -2.01 24.53 -28.02
C GLN A 172 -2.67 23.60 -27.01
N LEU A 173 -3.81 24.01 -26.47
CA LEU A 173 -4.73 23.14 -25.74
C LEU A 173 -5.69 22.46 -26.72
N CYS A 174 -5.68 21.14 -26.74
CA CYS A 174 -6.38 20.33 -27.73
C CYS A 174 -7.25 19.25 -27.08
N VAL A 175 -8.37 18.93 -27.74
CA VAL A 175 -9.16 17.72 -27.48
C VAL A 175 -9.14 16.82 -28.71
N LEU A 176 -8.80 15.55 -28.54
CA LEU A 176 -8.75 14.53 -29.60
C LEU A 176 -9.84 13.48 -29.38
N PHE A 177 -10.62 13.20 -30.42
CA PHE A 177 -11.68 12.17 -30.42
C PHE A 177 -11.24 10.90 -31.18
N ASN A 178 -12.07 9.85 -31.12
CA ASN A 178 -11.76 8.51 -31.62
C ASN A 178 -11.48 8.42 -33.13
N THR A 179 -11.95 9.38 -33.93
CA THR A 179 -11.72 9.41 -35.39
C THR A 179 -10.36 9.96 -35.78
N GLY A 180 -9.52 10.36 -34.81
CA GLY A 180 -8.20 10.94 -35.05
C GLY A 180 -8.20 12.45 -35.30
N GLY A 181 -9.37 13.05 -35.52
CA GLY A 181 -9.53 14.51 -35.58
C GLY A 181 -9.40 15.13 -34.19
N PHE A 182 -8.59 16.19 -34.07
CA PHE A 182 -8.51 17.00 -32.86
C PHE A 182 -9.01 18.42 -33.11
N GLN A 183 -9.54 19.03 -32.06
CA GLN A 183 -9.93 20.43 -32.03
C GLN A 183 -8.98 21.20 -31.12
N VAL A 184 -8.49 22.33 -31.64
CA VAL A 184 -7.76 23.31 -30.83
C VAL A 184 -8.79 24.15 -30.07
N ILE A 185 -8.75 24.08 -28.74
CA ILE A 185 -9.57 24.91 -27.86
C ILE A 185 -8.95 26.30 -27.77
N LYS A 186 -7.63 26.36 -27.62
CA LYS A 186 -6.88 27.62 -27.55
C LYS A 186 -5.42 27.43 -27.95
N THR A 187 -4.89 28.39 -28.69
CA THR A 187 -3.45 28.55 -28.90
C THR A 187 -2.93 29.62 -27.95
N GLN A 188 -1.75 29.43 -27.39
CA GLN A 188 -1.03 30.45 -26.65
C GLN A 188 -0.99 31.76 -27.47
N PRO A 189 -1.27 32.92 -26.85
CA PRO A 189 -1.24 34.21 -27.53
C PRO A 189 0.05 34.48 -28.31
#